data_AF-A0A2W4IIT3-F1
#
_entry.id   AF-A0A2W4IIT3-F1
#
_cell.length_a   1.000
_cell.length_b   1.000
_cell.length_c   1.000
_cell.angle_alpha   90.00
_cell.angle_beta   90.00
_cell.angle_gamma   90.00
#
_symmetry.space_group_name_H-M   'P 1'
#
loop_
_entity.id
_entity.type
_entity.pdbx_description
1 polymer ?
#
loop_
_entity_poly.entity_id
_entity_poly.type
_entity_poly.pdbx_seq_one_letter_code
_entity_poly.pdbx_strand_id
1 'polypeptide(L)'
;MQSGFPSQKLYITLVFYIFLFFIMKKLLALLLVGFLGLQSISFAATPAEKKAEQLKVIVKMILDQSKNREKDTKMIKTLFSGCETTCKDPVVKEAVKILNSTFDQDFGAKEEKKTELLTYTLLEVVDGDTIRVKNSEGKEQSTRMIGLDAPESTTMRYGYAECFGKEATNHLKLLLKDTKEIQLETDPTQTATDKYGRLLGYVVAKGVNLNQKMIEDGYGFEYTYNLPYKYQSEFKSAQKTASEKKFGLWSDSACKGERKAIEEKEEKKPEQVAEKVYHRGPKGGCYYFTDKGEKEYVDKGFCG
;
A
#
# COMPACT_ATOMS: atom_id res chain seq x y z
N MET A 1 -79.09 -25.70 32.82
CA MET A 1 -77.95 -24.93 33.34
C MET A 1 -76.72 -25.26 32.50
N GLN A 2 -76.12 -24.23 31.91
CA GLN A 2 -74.75 -24.10 31.39
C GLN A 2 -74.23 -25.15 30.39
N SER A 3 -74.30 -24.80 29.11
CA SER A 3 -73.45 -25.34 28.04
C SER A 3 -72.05 -24.72 28.13
N GLY A 4 -71.03 -25.55 28.26
CA GLY A 4 -69.62 -25.16 28.29
C GLY A 4 -69.06 -24.92 26.89
N PHE A 5 -68.58 -23.71 26.64
CA PHE A 5 -67.70 -23.41 25.49
C PHE A 5 -66.23 -23.60 25.91
N PRO A 6 -65.45 -24.48 25.24
CA PRO A 6 -64.01 -24.57 25.46
C PRO A 6 -63.33 -23.40 24.75
N SER A 7 -63.15 -22.28 25.45
CA SER A 7 -62.66 -21.03 24.86
C SER A 7 -61.14 -20.83 25.04
N GLN A 8 -60.55 -20.28 23.99
CA GLN A 8 -59.21 -19.68 23.87
C GLN A 8 -57.97 -20.59 23.95
N LYS A 9 -57.84 -21.53 24.88
CA LYS A 9 -56.59 -22.31 25.00
C LYS A 9 -56.33 -23.21 23.78
N LEU A 10 -57.36 -23.85 23.26
CA LEU A 10 -57.24 -24.72 22.08
C LEU A 10 -56.93 -23.91 20.81
N TYR A 11 -57.47 -22.70 20.71
CA TYR A 11 -57.29 -21.81 19.56
C TYR A 11 -55.86 -21.26 19.49
N ILE A 12 -55.29 -20.83 20.63
CA ILE A 12 -53.92 -20.32 20.68
C ILE A 12 -52.91 -21.42 20.32
N THR A 13 -53.10 -22.63 20.83
CA THR A 13 -52.26 -23.77 20.49
C THR A 13 -52.35 -24.11 19.00
N LEU A 14 -53.56 -24.11 18.43
CA LEU A 14 -53.76 -24.37 17.00
C LEU A 14 -53.10 -23.29 16.12
N VAL A 15 -53.24 -22.01 16.46
CA VAL A 15 -52.60 -20.89 15.75
C VAL A 15 -51.07 -20.99 15.85
N PHE A 16 -50.54 -21.38 17.01
CA PHE A 16 -49.09 -21.55 17.20
C PHE A 16 -48.52 -22.70 16.34
N TYR A 17 -49.22 -23.84 16.26
CA TYR A 17 -48.82 -24.95 15.39
C TYR A 17 -48.95 -24.62 13.90
N ILE A 18 -49.97 -23.87 13.50
CA ILE A 18 -50.10 -23.38 12.11
C ILE A 18 -48.94 -22.43 11.79
N PHE A 19 -48.58 -21.53 12.70
CA PHE A 19 -47.45 -20.61 12.50
C PHE A 19 -46.10 -21.34 12.44
N LEU A 20 -45.86 -22.30 13.34
CA LEU A 20 -44.68 -23.17 13.30
C LEU A 20 -44.61 -23.98 11.99
N PHE A 21 -45.75 -24.49 11.52
CA PHE A 21 -45.84 -25.22 10.26
C PHE A 21 -45.48 -24.34 9.05
N PHE A 22 -45.90 -23.07 9.03
CA PHE A 22 -45.50 -22.11 7.99
C PHE A 22 -44.01 -21.74 8.06
N ILE A 23 -43.44 -21.59 9.26
CA ILE A 23 -41.99 -21.36 9.43
C ILE A 23 -41.19 -22.59 8.96
N MET A 24 -41.62 -23.79 9.34
CA MET A 24 -41.01 -25.04 8.92
C MET A 24 -41.12 -25.28 7.41
N LYS A 25 -42.24 -24.93 6.78
CA LYS A 25 -42.37 -24.94 5.31
C LYS A 25 -41.45 -23.94 4.63
N LYS A 26 -41.26 -22.74 5.19
CA LYS A 26 -40.29 -21.76 4.67
C LYS A 26 -38.85 -22.25 4.82
N LEU A 27 -38.49 -22.86 5.95
CA LEU A 27 -37.16 -23.43 6.16
C LEU A 27 -36.89 -24.63 5.24
N LEU A 28 -37.90 -25.49 5.03
CA LEU A 28 -37.82 -26.63 4.12
C LEU A 28 -37.77 -26.18 2.65
N ALA A 29 -38.46 -25.09 2.28
CA ALA A 29 -38.35 -24.47 0.97
C ALA A 29 -36.96 -23.82 0.75
N LEU A 30 -36.38 -23.18 1.76
CA LEU A 30 -35.00 -22.65 1.72
C LEU A 30 -33.95 -23.77 1.61
N LEU A 31 -34.17 -24.90 2.28
CA LEU A 31 -33.33 -26.10 2.15
C LEU A 31 -33.53 -26.80 0.79
N LEU A 32 -34.74 -26.83 0.25
CA LEU A 32 -35.01 -27.39 -1.08
C LEU A 32 -34.46 -26.51 -2.21
N VAL A 33 -34.47 -25.17 -2.07
CA VAL A 33 -33.74 -24.26 -2.98
C VAL A 33 -32.22 -24.40 -2.82
N GLY A 34 -31.74 -24.82 -1.65
CA GLY A 34 -30.32 -25.14 -1.40
C GLY A 34 -29.87 -26.52 -1.86
N PHE A 35 -30.78 -27.46 -2.16
CA PHE A 35 -30.44 -28.86 -2.45
C PHE A 35 -30.99 -29.41 -3.78
N LEU A 36 -31.91 -28.71 -4.44
CA LEU A 36 -32.27 -28.98 -5.84
C LEU A 36 -31.36 -28.16 -6.76
N GLY A 37 -30.19 -28.73 -7.03
CA GLY A 37 -29.51 -28.56 -8.30
C GLY A 37 -29.19 -27.13 -8.72
N LEU A 38 -28.16 -26.55 -8.10
CA LEU A 38 -27.13 -25.84 -8.88
C LEU A 38 -26.43 -26.88 -9.79
N GLN A 39 -27.17 -27.45 -10.73
CA GLN A 39 -26.57 -27.59 -12.04
C GLN A 39 -26.46 -26.16 -12.53
N SER A 40 -25.26 -25.61 -12.42
CA SER A 40 -24.84 -24.44 -13.15
C SER A 40 -25.16 -24.70 -14.62
N ILE A 41 -26.36 -24.31 -15.05
CA ILE A 41 -26.59 -23.97 -16.44
C ILE A 41 -25.64 -22.79 -16.65
N SER A 42 -24.46 -23.09 -17.16
CA SER A 42 -23.59 -22.07 -17.73
C SER A 42 -24.36 -21.57 -18.94
N PHE A 43 -25.21 -20.56 -18.73
CA PHE A 43 -25.73 -19.77 -19.83
C PHE A 43 -24.49 -19.13 -20.43
N ALA A 44 -24.05 -19.67 -21.58
CA ALA A 44 -22.95 -19.07 -22.31
C ALA A 44 -23.35 -17.62 -22.60
N ALA A 45 -22.51 -16.67 -22.16
CA ALA A 45 -22.76 -15.25 -22.35
C ALA A 45 -23.13 -14.97 -23.81
N THR A 46 -24.18 -14.18 -23.99
CA THR A 46 -24.68 -13.78 -25.32
C THR A 46 -23.58 -13.04 -26.10
N PRO A 47 -23.63 -13.03 -27.43
CA PRO A 47 -22.70 -12.24 -28.23
C PRO A 47 -22.66 -10.76 -27.84
N ALA A 48 -23.82 -10.20 -27.44
CA ALA A 48 -23.93 -8.82 -26.98
C ALA A 48 -23.24 -8.61 -25.62
N GLU A 49 -23.40 -9.51 -24.66
CA GLU A 49 -22.70 -9.46 -23.37
C GLU A 49 -21.18 -9.56 -23.54
N LYS A 50 -20.70 -10.49 -24.36
CA LYS A 50 -19.26 -10.59 -24.68
C LYS A 50 -18.73 -9.32 -25.33
N LYS A 51 -19.51 -8.72 -26.23
CA LYS A 51 -19.14 -7.46 -26.89
C LYS A 51 -19.16 -6.28 -25.92
N ALA A 52 -20.12 -6.24 -24.99
CA ALA A 52 -20.18 -5.24 -23.94
C ALA A 52 -18.93 -5.32 -23.06
N GLU A 53 -18.53 -6.52 -22.60
CA GLU A 53 -17.30 -6.69 -21.81
C GLU A 53 -16.03 -6.24 -22.55
N GLN A 54 -15.91 -6.51 -23.85
CA GLN A 54 -14.80 -5.99 -24.65
C GLN A 54 -14.78 -4.45 -24.70
N LEU A 55 -15.95 -3.84 -24.91
CA LEU A 55 -16.09 -2.38 -24.92
C LEU A 55 -15.81 -1.79 -23.53
N LYS A 56 -16.15 -2.48 -22.42
CA LYS A 56 -15.84 -2.03 -21.06
C LYS A 56 -14.35 -1.84 -20.85
N VAL A 57 -13.54 -2.79 -21.31
CA VAL A 57 -12.07 -2.70 -21.20
C VAL A 57 -11.55 -1.47 -21.93
N ILE A 58 -12.03 -1.21 -23.14
CA ILE A 58 -11.62 -0.06 -23.95
C ILE A 58 -12.03 1.26 -23.28
N VAL A 59 -13.27 1.37 -22.82
CA VAL A 59 -13.77 2.56 -22.12
C VAL A 59 -12.96 2.83 -20.85
N LYS A 60 -12.64 1.78 -20.08
CA LYS A 60 -11.80 1.89 -18.90
C LYS A 60 -10.41 2.42 -19.24
N MET A 61 -9.75 1.86 -20.27
CA MET A 61 -8.44 2.34 -20.71
C MET A 61 -8.46 3.82 -21.12
N ILE A 62 -9.50 4.26 -21.84
CA ILE A 62 -9.66 5.67 -22.24
C ILE A 62 -9.82 6.56 -21.01
N LEU A 63 -10.71 6.18 -20.09
CA LEU A 63 -10.98 6.98 -18.89
C LEU A 63 -9.79 7.01 -17.92
N ASP A 64 -9.01 5.93 -17.84
CA ASP A 64 -7.82 5.85 -16.98
C ASP A 64 -6.65 6.68 -17.53
N GLN A 65 -6.60 6.92 -18.84
CA GLN A 65 -5.65 7.83 -19.48
C GLN A 65 -6.15 9.28 -19.61
N SER A 66 -7.38 9.54 -19.17
CA SER A 66 -8.01 10.85 -19.31
C SER A 66 -7.39 11.90 -18.39
N LYS A 67 -7.02 13.05 -18.95
CA LYS A 67 -6.61 14.24 -18.18
C LYS A 67 -7.79 15.01 -17.58
N ASN A 68 -9.01 14.77 -18.07
CA ASN A 68 -10.24 15.39 -17.60
C ASN A 68 -11.36 14.35 -17.65
N ARG A 69 -11.37 13.48 -16.64
CA ARG A 69 -12.24 12.30 -16.60
C ARG A 69 -13.72 12.66 -16.64
N GLU A 70 -14.12 13.79 -16.06
CA GLU A 70 -15.51 14.28 -16.11
C GLU A 70 -15.95 14.60 -17.55
N LYS A 71 -15.14 15.38 -18.27
CA LYS A 71 -15.40 15.74 -19.67
C LYS A 71 -15.44 14.50 -20.56
N ASP A 72 -14.47 13.60 -20.40
CA ASP A 72 -14.36 12.42 -21.26
C ASP A 72 -15.46 11.40 -20.94
N THR A 73 -15.85 11.26 -19.66
CA THR A 73 -17.02 10.47 -19.26
C THR A 73 -18.29 10.98 -19.91
N LYS A 74 -18.51 12.30 -19.89
CA LYS A 74 -19.65 12.94 -20.54
C LYS A 74 -19.64 12.69 -22.05
N MET A 75 -18.49 12.82 -22.69
CA MET A 75 -18.32 12.55 -24.12
C MET A 75 -18.65 11.10 -24.47
N ILE A 76 -18.15 10.12 -23.71
CA ILE A 76 -18.40 8.70 -23.95
C ILE A 76 -19.90 8.36 -23.77
N LYS A 77 -20.56 8.89 -22.73
CA LYS A 77 -22.01 8.72 -22.54
C LYS A 77 -22.81 9.28 -23.73
N THR A 78 -22.40 10.42 -24.27
CA THR A 78 -23.04 10.99 -25.47
C THR A 78 -22.82 10.10 -26.71
N LEU A 79 -21.64 9.53 -26.89
CA LEU A 79 -21.36 8.61 -28.00
C LEU A 79 -22.21 7.33 -27.94
N PHE A 80 -22.32 6.74 -26.75
CA PHE A 80 -23.08 5.51 -26.54
C PHE A 80 -24.60 5.71 -26.67
N SER A 81 -25.15 6.78 -26.08
CA SER A 81 -26.57 7.13 -26.30
C SER A 81 -26.89 7.38 -27.77
N GLY A 82 -25.98 8.00 -28.54
CA GLY A 82 -26.13 8.12 -30.00
C GLY A 82 -26.19 6.76 -30.70
N CYS A 83 -25.28 5.85 -30.35
CA CYS A 83 -25.20 4.52 -30.96
C CYS A 83 -26.46 3.67 -30.77
N GLU A 84 -27.22 3.83 -29.67
CA GLU A 84 -28.51 3.12 -29.51
C GLU A 84 -29.47 3.36 -30.69
N THR A 85 -29.41 4.54 -31.31
CA THR A 85 -30.27 4.91 -32.44
C THR A 85 -29.58 4.78 -33.80
N THR A 86 -28.25 4.96 -33.86
CA THR A 86 -27.51 5.04 -35.13
C THR A 86 -26.78 3.76 -35.52
N CYS A 87 -26.50 2.85 -34.58
CA CYS A 87 -25.74 1.64 -34.86
C CYS A 87 -26.57 0.61 -35.64
N LYS A 88 -26.03 0.18 -36.79
CA LYS A 88 -26.66 -0.78 -37.71
C LYS A 88 -26.52 -2.23 -37.25
N ASP A 89 -25.45 -2.54 -36.52
CA ASP A 89 -25.20 -3.89 -36.01
C ASP A 89 -26.06 -4.14 -34.75
N PRO A 90 -26.97 -5.12 -34.77
CA PRO A 90 -27.87 -5.40 -33.65
C PRO A 90 -27.12 -5.89 -32.40
N VAL A 91 -25.99 -6.58 -32.56
CA VAL A 91 -25.15 -7.03 -31.44
C VAL A 91 -24.47 -5.84 -30.77
N VAL A 92 -23.97 -4.89 -31.56
CA VAL A 92 -23.37 -3.66 -31.04
C VAL A 92 -24.40 -2.78 -30.36
N LYS A 93 -25.60 -2.67 -30.94
CA LYS A 93 -26.70 -1.90 -30.37
C LYS A 93 -27.12 -2.42 -28.99
N GLU A 94 -27.27 -3.75 -28.86
CA GLU A 94 -27.60 -4.35 -27.56
C GLU A 94 -26.43 -4.28 -26.57
N ALA A 95 -25.19 -4.46 -27.03
CA ALA A 95 -24.01 -4.30 -26.19
C ALA A 95 -23.89 -2.88 -25.60
N VAL A 96 -24.17 -1.85 -26.39
CA VAL A 96 -24.15 -0.45 -25.94
C VAL A 96 -25.28 -0.15 -24.96
N LYS A 97 -26.45 -0.76 -25.15
CA LYS A 97 -27.56 -0.66 -24.20
C LYS A 97 -27.20 -1.27 -22.84
N ILE A 98 -26.53 -2.43 -22.83
CA ILE A 98 -25.99 -3.05 -21.61
C ILE A 98 -24.97 -2.11 -20.94
N LEU A 99 -24.04 -1.55 -21.71
CA LEU A 99 -23.05 -0.62 -21.19
C LEU A 99 -23.65 0.65 -20.60
N ASN A 100 -24.67 1.23 -21.25
CA ASN A 100 -25.33 2.45 -20.77
C ASN A 100 -26.07 2.20 -19.45
N SER A 101 -26.71 1.02 -19.29
CA SER A 101 -27.44 0.70 -18.06
C SER A 101 -26.52 0.45 -16.87
N THR A 102 -25.31 -0.07 -17.09
CA THR A 102 -24.31 -0.30 -16.04
C THR A 102 -23.23 0.78 -15.99
N PHE A 103 -23.30 1.83 -16.82
CA PHE A 103 -22.20 2.77 -17.01
C PHE A 103 -21.74 3.41 -15.71
N ASP A 104 -22.68 3.88 -14.88
CA ASP A 104 -22.35 4.53 -13.61
C ASP A 104 -21.80 3.55 -12.56
N GLN A 105 -22.18 2.28 -12.63
CA GLN A 105 -21.63 1.24 -11.78
C GLN A 105 -20.22 0.83 -12.23
N ASP A 106 -20.01 0.73 -13.54
CA ASP A 106 -18.77 0.24 -14.15
C ASP A 106 -17.70 1.35 -14.26
N PHE A 107 -18.13 2.60 -14.50
CA PHE A 107 -17.26 3.75 -14.81
C PHE A 107 -17.66 5.04 -14.12
N GLY A 108 -18.87 5.12 -13.56
CA GLY A 108 -19.30 6.30 -12.82
C GLY A 108 -18.25 6.60 -11.77
N ALA A 109 -18.01 7.89 -11.57
CA ALA A 109 -17.15 8.35 -10.51
C ALA A 109 -17.72 7.77 -9.20
N LYS A 110 -17.20 6.61 -8.77
CA LYS A 110 -16.79 6.52 -7.38
C LYS A 110 -16.04 7.82 -7.19
N GLU A 111 -16.56 8.70 -6.35
CA GLU A 111 -15.70 9.61 -5.61
C GLU A 111 -14.44 8.78 -5.37
N GLU A 112 -13.31 9.17 -5.95
CA GLU A 112 -12.04 8.67 -5.47
C GLU A 112 -12.18 8.83 -3.97
N LYS A 113 -12.32 7.71 -3.24
CA LYS A 113 -12.50 7.76 -1.81
C LYS A 113 -11.24 8.47 -1.36
N LYS A 114 -11.37 9.79 -1.13
CA LYS A 114 -10.23 10.72 -1.15
C LYS A 114 -9.26 10.11 -0.19
N THR A 115 -8.19 9.55 -0.74
CA THR A 115 -7.34 8.68 0.04
C THR A 115 -6.84 9.54 1.18
N GLU A 116 -7.22 9.17 2.40
CA GLU A 116 -7.17 10.10 3.52
C GLU A 116 -5.70 10.39 3.79
N LEU A 117 -5.24 11.57 3.35
CA LEU A 117 -3.90 12.07 3.62
C LEU A 117 -3.90 12.52 5.07
N LEU A 118 -3.42 11.62 5.92
CA LEU A 118 -3.29 11.88 7.35
C LEU A 118 -1.96 12.53 7.62
N THR A 119 -1.96 13.61 8.41
CA THR A 119 -0.74 14.34 8.76
C THR A 119 -0.07 13.69 9.96
N TYR A 120 1.25 13.51 9.88
CA TYR A 120 2.08 13.00 10.96
C TYR A 120 3.30 13.89 11.18
N THR A 121 3.77 13.93 12.43
CA THR A 121 5.10 14.48 12.74
C THR A 121 6.17 13.46 12.35
N LEU A 122 7.15 13.86 11.55
CA LEU A 122 8.33 13.06 11.26
C LEU A 122 9.25 13.03 12.49
N LEU A 123 9.61 11.84 12.96
CA LEU A 123 10.56 11.68 14.07
C LEU A 123 11.96 11.35 13.57
N GLU A 124 12.08 10.37 12.67
CA GLU A 124 13.36 9.92 12.13
C GLU A 124 13.19 9.17 10.79
N VAL A 125 14.27 9.13 10.02
CA VAL A 125 14.44 8.21 8.89
C VAL A 125 15.24 7.02 9.39
N VAL A 126 14.60 5.84 9.39
CA VAL A 126 15.18 4.60 9.92
C VAL A 126 16.04 3.93 8.83
N ASP A 127 15.50 3.81 7.63
CA ASP A 127 16.17 3.22 6.47
C ASP A 127 15.65 3.85 5.17
N GLY A 128 16.23 3.50 4.01
CA GLY A 128 15.89 4.08 2.71
C GLY A 128 14.44 3.91 2.26
N ASP A 129 13.65 3.11 2.98
CA ASP A 129 12.24 2.85 2.70
C ASP A 129 11.34 2.83 3.95
N THR A 130 11.90 3.25 5.10
CA THR A 130 11.26 3.16 6.40
C THR A 130 11.51 4.44 7.20
N ILE A 131 10.42 5.07 7.65
CA ILE A 131 10.47 6.25 8.53
C ILE A 131 9.75 5.95 9.85
N ARG A 132 10.00 6.75 10.87
CA ARG A 132 9.25 6.73 12.13
C ARG A 132 8.49 8.05 12.29
N VAL A 133 7.23 7.93 12.64
CA VAL A 133 6.28 9.04 12.67
C VAL A 133 5.49 9.05 13.98
N LYS A 134 4.91 10.20 14.29
CA LYS A 134 4.00 10.38 15.42
C LYS A 134 2.67 10.94 14.94
N ASN A 135 1.57 10.32 15.34
CA ASN A 135 0.23 10.83 15.02
C ASN A 135 -0.18 11.98 15.96
N SER A 136 -1.35 12.57 15.72
CA SER A 136 -1.92 13.66 16.53
C SER A 136 -2.22 13.27 17.99
N GLU A 137 -2.39 11.98 18.27
CA GLU A 137 -2.61 11.44 19.61
C GLU A 137 -1.29 11.18 20.37
N GLY A 138 -0.14 11.42 19.74
CA GLY A 138 1.18 11.21 20.33
C GLY A 138 1.73 9.78 20.21
N LYS A 139 1.02 8.88 19.50
CA LYS A 139 1.48 7.52 19.25
C LYS A 139 2.58 7.49 18.20
N GLU A 140 3.72 6.89 18.54
CA GLU A 140 4.87 6.73 17.65
C GLU A 140 4.82 5.37 16.94
N GLN A 141 5.02 5.35 15.62
CA GLN A 141 4.96 4.14 14.80
C GLN A 141 5.95 4.21 13.64
N SER A 142 6.53 3.06 13.29
CA SER A 142 7.31 2.94 12.05
C SER A 142 6.38 2.76 10.86
N THR A 143 6.74 3.37 9.73
CA THR A 143 6.01 3.33 8.46
C THR A 143 6.90 2.76 7.37
N ARG A 144 6.47 1.69 6.71
CA ARG A 144 7.12 1.09 5.54
C ARG A 144 6.49 1.67 4.27
N MET A 145 7.33 2.21 3.41
CA MET A 145 6.94 2.84 2.15
C MET A 145 6.46 1.80 1.13
N ILE A 146 5.18 1.81 0.78
CA ILE A 146 4.59 0.89 -0.21
C ILE A 146 5.29 1.04 -1.58
N GLY A 147 5.54 -0.08 -2.26
CA GLY A 147 6.04 -0.12 -3.63
C GLY A 147 7.54 0.12 -3.80
N LEU A 148 8.24 0.50 -2.72
CA LEU A 148 9.67 0.79 -2.70
C LEU A 148 10.40 -0.29 -1.89
N ASP A 149 11.54 -0.76 -2.37
CA ASP A 149 12.47 -1.58 -1.59
C ASP A 149 13.88 -1.04 -1.74
N ALA A 150 14.36 -0.38 -0.71
CA ALA A 150 15.69 0.21 -0.71
C ALA A 150 16.73 -0.83 -0.28
N PRO A 151 17.99 -0.74 -0.74
CA PRO A 151 19.04 -1.61 -0.22
C PRO A 151 19.23 -1.39 1.29
N GLU A 152 19.41 -2.47 2.05
CA GLU A 152 19.51 -2.39 3.51
C GLU A 152 20.78 -1.65 3.96
N SER A 153 20.65 -0.65 4.82
CA SER A 153 21.78 0.21 5.20
C SER A 153 22.63 -0.29 6.37
N THR A 154 22.16 -1.29 7.11
CA THR A 154 22.83 -1.82 8.32
C THR A 154 22.70 -3.33 8.44
N THR A 155 23.62 -3.95 9.19
CA THR A 155 23.62 -5.39 9.48
C THR A 155 22.58 -5.81 10.52
N MET A 156 21.89 -4.87 11.17
CA MET A 156 21.06 -5.13 12.36
C MET A 156 19.92 -6.11 12.10
N ARG A 157 19.35 -6.11 10.88
CA ARG A 157 18.17 -6.90 10.54
C ARG A 157 18.49 -8.25 9.92
N TYR A 158 19.48 -8.28 9.03
CA TYR A 158 19.78 -9.45 8.20
C TYR A 158 21.21 -9.99 8.35
N GLY A 159 22.03 -9.36 9.20
CA GLY A 159 23.45 -9.71 9.38
C GLY A 159 24.37 -9.20 8.27
N TYR A 160 23.83 -8.47 7.28
CA TYR A 160 24.58 -7.82 6.22
C TYR A 160 23.93 -6.47 5.88
N ALA A 161 24.74 -5.52 5.41
CA ALA A 161 24.24 -4.34 4.70
C ALA A 161 24.33 -4.60 3.20
N GLU A 162 23.64 -3.82 2.38
CA GLU A 162 23.67 -3.95 0.93
C GLU A 162 24.38 -2.76 0.26
N CYS A 163 24.94 -3.02 -0.92
CA CYS A 163 25.48 -1.99 -1.79
C CYS A 163 24.42 -0.90 -2.00
N PHE A 164 24.82 0.36 -1.85
CA PHE A 164 23.96 1.55 -1.92
C PHE A 164 22.98 1.77 -0.76
N GLY A 165 23.01 0.97 0.30
CA GLY A 165 22.06 1.11 1.40
C GLY A 165 22.23 2.41 2.18
N LYS A 166 23.46 2.77 2.54
CA LYS A 166 23.75 4.03 3.24
C LYS A 166 23.36 5.24 2.39
N GLU A 167 23.63 5.16 1.09
CA GLU A 167 23.28 6.17 0.09
C GLU A 167 21.77 6.34 -0.03
N ALA A 168 20.99 5.25 -0.07
CA ALA A 168 19.53 5.26 -0.08
C ALA A 168 18.96 5.95 1.17
N THR A 169 19.42 5.55 2.36
CA THR A 169 18.98 6.15 3.62
C THR A 169 19.32 7.64 3.70
N ASN A 170 20.52 8.02 3.25
CA ASN A 170 20.95 9.42 3.24
C ASN A 170 20.18 10.26 2.22
N HIS A 171 19.80 9.69 1.08
CA HIS A 171 18.96 10.38 0.09
C HIS A 171 17.56 10.66 0.64
N LEU A 172 16.94 9.69 1.30
CA LEU A 172 15.64 9.91 1.95
C LEU A 172 15.73 10.99 3.05
N LYS A 173 16.81 10.98 3.86
CA LYS A 173 17.10 12.05 4.83
C LYS A 173 17.23 13.41 4.16
N LEU A 174 17.86 13.49 3.00
CA LEU A 174 18.02 14.73 2.24
C LEU A 174 16.68 15.24 1.70
N LEU A 175 15.84 14.36 1.13
CA LEU A 175 14.50 14.70 0.64
C LEU A 175 13.61 15.24 1.76
N LEU A 176 13.73 14.64 2.96
CA LEU A 176 13.01 15.04 4.16
C LEU A 176 13.71 16.13 4.98
N LYS A 177 14.83 16.69 4.49
CA LYS A 177 15.52 17.76 5.18
C LYS A 177 14.58 18.94 5.42
N ASP A 178 14.66 19.49 6.63
CA ASP A 178 13.84 20.60 7.12
C ASP A 178 12.33 20.33 7.08
N THR A 179 11.93 19.05 7.03
CA THR A 179 10.52 18.62 7.03
C THR A 179 10.14 18.14 8.43
N LYS A 180 9.22 18.85 9.09
CA LYS A 180 8.68 18.45 10.41
C LYS A 180 7.43 17.60 10.29
N GLU A 181 6.62 17.87 9.28
CA GLU A 181 5.34 17.20 9.04
C GLU A 181 5.34 16.57 7.66
N ILE A 182 4.79 15.37 7.59
CA ILE A 182 4.55 14.63 6.35
C ILE A 182 3.09 14.21 6.30
N GLN A 183 2.62 13.88 5.11
CA GLN A 183 1.32 13.24 4.92
C GLN A 183 1.55 11.77 4.57
N LEU A 184 0.73 10.90 5.15
CA LEU A 184 0.68 9.50 4.77
C LEU A 184 -0.62 9.24 4.02
N GLU A 185 -0.47 8.73 2.81
CA GLU A 185 -1.57 8.22 2.01
C GLU A 185 -1.63 6.69 2.16
N THR A 186 -2.78 6.15 2.55
CA THR A 186 -2.98 4.70 2.65
C THR A 186 -3.36 4.07 1.32
N ASP A 187 -3.15 2.78 1.12
CA ASP A 187 -3.62 2.08 -0.07
C ASP A 187 -4.69 1.05 0.28
N PRO A 188 -5.96 1.22 -0.15
CA PRO A 188 -7.02 0.27 0.16
C PRO A 188 -6.83 -1.11 -0.50
N THR A 189 -5.93 -1.26 -1.48
CA THR A 189 -5.58 -2.58 -2.03
C THR A 189 -4.55 -3.31 -1.17
N GLN A 190 -3.94 -2.62 -0.21
CA GLN A 190 -2.95 -3.15 0.72
C GLN A 190 -3.53 -3.24 2.13
N THR A 191 -2.90 -4.03 3.00
CA THR A 191 -3.22 -4.01 4.42
C THR A 191 -2.75 -2.70 5.05
N ALA A 192 -3.40 -2.25 6.12
CA ALA A 192 -3.00 -1.03 6.82
C ALA A 192 -1.62 -1.17 7.50
N THR A 193 -1.29 -2.38 7.98
CA THR A 193 0.02 -2.69 8.56
C THR A 193 0.59 -3.95 7.96
N ASP A 194 1.91 -4.09 8.05
CA ASP A 194 2.60 -5.34 7.70
C ASP A 194 2.64 -6.32 8.89
N LYS A 195 3.24 -7.50 8.66
CA LYS A 195 3.39 -8.56 9.67
C LYS A 195 4.25 -8.18 10.88
N TYR A 196 5.02 -7.09 10.79
CA TYR A 196 5.85 -6.56 11.87
C TYR A 196 5.16 -5.41 12.61
N GLY A 197 3.91 -5.08 12.24
CA GLY A 197 3.15 -3.99 12.85
C GLY A 197 3.54 -2.59 12.35
N ARG A 198 4.32 -2.49 11.28
CA ARG A 198 4.64 -1.19 10.65
C ARG A 198 3.43 -0.73 9.85
N LEU A 199 3.13 0.57 9.90
CA LEU A 199 2.13 1.18 9.04
C LEU A 199 2.60 1.10 7.58
N LEU A 200 1.67 0.84 6.66
CA LEU A 200 1.94 0.84 5.22
C LEU A 200 1.34 2.10 4.60
N GLY A 201 2.14 2.85 3.85
CA GLY A 201 1.65 4.04 3.15
C GLY A 201 2.61 4.65 2.15
N TYR A 202 2.11 5.65 1.44
CA TYR A 202 2.89 6.56 0.62
C TYR A 202 3.24 7.82 1.42
N VAL A 203 4.53 8.10 1.54
CA VAL A 203 5.02 9.27 2.26
C VAL A 203 5.01 10.46 1.31
N VAL A 204 4.15 11.42 1.59
CA VAL A 204 4.03 12.66 0.81
C VAL A 204 4.62 13.81 1.62
N ALA A 205 5.63 14.47 1.07
CA ALA A 205 6.25 15.64 1.65
C ALA A 205 6.36 16.73 0.59
N LYS A 206 5.99 17.97 0.93
CA LYS A 206 6.05 19.13 0.01
C LYS A 206 5.32 18.85 -1.33
N GLY A 207 4.24 18.06 -1.29
CA GLY A 207 3.46 17.67 -2.48
C GLY A 207 4.08 16.55 -3.33
N VAL A 208 5.18 15.92 -2.90
CA VAL A 208 5.88 14.88 -3.65
C VAL A 208 5.70 13.53 -2.97
N ASN A 209 5.33 12.50 -3.74
CA ASN A 209 5.34 11.11 -3.29
C ASN A 209 6.80 10.62 -3.23
N LEU A 210 7.34 10.50 -2.01
CA LEU A 210 8.73 10.13 -1.80
C LEU A 210 8.99 8.67 -2.15
N ASN A 211 7.99 7.79 -2.11
CA ASN A 211 8.14 6.39 -2.51
C ASN A 211 8.51 6.30 -4.00
N GLN A 212 7.79 7.02 -4.85
CA GLN A 212 8.11 7.14 -6.27
C GLN A 212 9.45 7.84 -6.47
N LYS A 213 9.66 8.95 -5.77
CA LYS A 213 10.86 9.78 -5.93
C LYS A 213 12.16 9.01 -5.64
N MET A 214 12.16 8.16 -4.61
CA MET A 214 13.29 7.29 -4.30
C MET A 214 13.63 6.33 -5.45
N ILE A 215 12.61 5.77 -6.12
CA ILE A 215 12.79 4.90 -7.29
C ILE A 215 13.26 5.69 -8.51
N GLU A 216 12.64 6.84 -8.78
CA GLU A 216 13.01 7.73 -9.90
C GLU A 216 14.46 8.19 -9.83
N ASP A 217 14.94 8.49 -8.61
CA ASP A 217 16.31 8.92 -8.37
C ASP A 217 17.31 7.75 -8.35
N GLY A 218 16.83 6.50 -8.42
CA GLY A 218 17.66 5.29 -8.42
C GLY A 218 18.18 4.90 -7.03
N TYR A 219 17.45 5.23 -5.96
CA TYR A 219 17.81 4.90 -4.57
C TYR A 219 16.96 3.76 -3.98
N GLY A 220 16.22 3.05 -4.82
CA GLY A 220 15.54 1.83 -4.46
C GLY A 220 14.91 1.15 -5.66
N PHE A 221 14.40 -0.05 -5.42
CA PHE A 221 13.74 -0.87 -6.42
C PHE A 221 12.22 -0.74 -6.30
N GLU A 222 11.53 -0.91 -7.42
CA GLU A 222 10.10 -1.19 -7.43
C GLU A 222 9.87 -2.56 -6.79
N TYR A 223 8.94 -2.63 -5.85
CA TYR A 223 8.60 -3.85 -5.15
C TYR A 223 7.10 -4.07 -5.05
N THR A 224 6.62 -5.05 -5.82
CA THR A 224 5.27 -5.57 -5.71
C THR A 224 5.30 -6.82 -4.85
N TYR A 225 4.62 -6.79 -3.70
CA TYR A 225 4.55 -7.95 -2.80
C TYR A 225 3.58 -9.02 -3.30
N ASN A 226 2.26 -8.81 -3.15
CA ASN A 226 1.23 -9.80 -3.51
C ASN A 226 0.24 -9.26 -4.56
N LEU A 227 -0.37 -8.11 -4.26
CA LEU A 227 -1.38 -7.48 -5.12
C LEU A 227 -0.83 -6.19 -5.72
N PRO A 228 -1.28 -5.80 -6.93
CA PRO A 228 -0.99 -4.48 -7.46
C PRO A 228 -1.43 -3.37 -6.50
N TYR A 229 -0.53 -2.43 -6.25
CA TYR A 229 -0.78 -1.22 -5.47
C TYR A 229 -1.11 -0.04 -6.39
N LYS A 230 -1.69 1.01 -5.81
CA LYS A 230 -2.25 2.19 -6.49
C LYS A 230 -1.33 2.78 -7.56
N TYR A 231 -0.03 2.90 -7.28
CA TYR A 231 0.95 3.57 -8.16
C TYR A 231 1.93 2.60 -8.86
N GLN A 232 1.56 1.32 -9.01
CA GLN A 232 2.51 0.31 -9.50
C GLN A 232 3.02 0.61 -10.91
N SER A 233 2.16 1.11 -11.80
CA SER A 233 2.56 1.39 -13.18
C SER A 233 3.60 2.51 -13.24
N GLU A 234 3.39 3.56 -12.45
CA GLU A 234 4.25 4.71 -12.32
C GLU A 234 5.61 4.32 -11.73
N PHE A 235 5.62 3.48 -10.69
CA PHE A 235 6.85 3.06 -10.03
C PHE A 235 7.68 2.13 -10.93
N LYS A 236 7.02 1.24 -11.69
CA LYS A 236 7.71 0.42 -12.71
C LYS A 236 8.33 1.28 -13.81
N SER A 237 7.60 2.30 -14.26
CA SER A 237 8.10 3.26 -15.25
C SER A 237 9.27 4.10 -14.72
N ALA A 238 9.19 4.54 -13.46
CA ALA A 238 10.26 5.24 -12.76
C ALA A 238 11.53 4.38 -12.68
N GLN A 239 11.41 3.12 -12.27
CA GLN A 239 12.55 2.20 -12.20
C GLN A 239 13.18 1.98 -13.57
N LYS A 240 12.36 1.75 -14.61
CA LYS A 240 12.85 1.59 -15.99
C LYS A 240 13.64 2.83 -16.44
N THR A 241 13.15 4.02 -16.11
CA THR A 241 13.85 5.27 -16.44
C THR A 241 15.16 5.40 -15.67
N ALA A 242 15.16 5.11 -14.36
CA ALA A 242 16.35 5.18 -13.52
C ALA A 242 17.43 4.19 -13.96
N SER A 243 17.04 2.98 -14.38
CA SER A 243 17.98 1.96 -14.88
C SER A 243 18.55 2.32 -16.24
N GLU A 244 17.71 2.74 -17.20
CA GLU A 244 18.16 3.17 -18.54
C GLU A 244 19.09 4.38 -18.48
N LYS A 245 18.84 5.31 -17.55
CA LYS A 245 19.67 6.49 -17.34
C LYS A 245 20.82 6.28 -16.36
N LYS A 246 20.95 5.07 -15.79
CA LYS A 246 22.00 4.69 -14.84
C LYS A 246 22.07 5.60 -13.60
N PHE A 247 20.92 5.99 -13.06
CA PHE A 247 20.85 6.80 -11.84
C PHE A 247 21.11 5.96 -10.58
N GLY A 248 21.70 6.58 -9.56
CA GLY A 248 21.92 5.97 -8.25
C GLY A 248 22.55 4.57 -8.34
N LEU A 249 21.88 3.58 -7.74
CA LEU A 249 22.33 2.18 -7.68
C LEU A 249 22.50 1.52 -9.07
N TRP A 250 21.89 2.09 -10.11
CA TRP A 250 21.97 1.61 -11.48
C TRP A 250 23.26 2.05 -12.20
N SER A 251 24.03 2.98 -11.62
CA SER A 251 25.30 3.44 -12.18
C SER A 251 26.31 2.30 -12.35
N ASP A 252 27.12 2.37 -13.42
CA ASP A 252 28.24 1.45 -13.67
C ASP A 252 29.29 1.50 -12.54
N SER A 253 29.39 2.64 -11.85
CA SER A 253 30.30 2.87 -10.73
C SER A 253 29.69 2.59 -9.36
N ALA A 254 28.41 2.21 -9.30
CA ALA A 254 27.71 1.86 -8.08
C ALA A 254 27.48 0.34 -8.02
N CYS A 255 26.22 -0.09 -8.03
CA CYS A 255 25.86 -1.50 -7.87
C CYS A 255 25.41 -2.16 -9.17
N LYS A 256 25.32 -1.40 -10.28
CA LYS A 256 24.83 -1.88 -11.59
C LYS A 256 23.43 -2.50 -11.52
N GLY A 257 22.59 -2.04 -10.59
CA GLY A 257 21.26 -2.62 -10.37
C GLY A 257 21.24 -3.94 -9.62
N GLU A 258 22.35 -4.39 -9.05
CA GLU A 258 22.44 -5.68 -8.37
C GLU A 258 22.32 -5.51 -6.84
N ARG A 259 21.63 -6.46 -6.19
CA ARG A 259 21.60 -6.58 -4.73
C ARG A 259 22.82 -7.37 -4.26
N LYS A 260 23.80 -6.66 -3.71
CA LYS A 260 25.02 -7.26 -3.18
C LYS A 260 25.13 -6.96 -1.71
N ALA A 261 25.19 -8.01 -0.89
CA ALA A 261 25.64 -7.88 0.48
C ALA A 261 27.05 -7.26 0.47
N ILE A 262 27.22 -6.16 1.19
CA ILE A 262 28.51 -5.69 1.62
C ILE A 262 28.77 -6.38 2.95
N GLU A 263 29.74 -7.29 2.95
CA GLU A 263 30.37 -7.68 4.21
C GLU A 263 30.96 -6.39 4.78
N GLU A 264 30.49 -5.96 5.96
CA GLU A 264 31.26 -5.00 6.73
C GLU A 264 32.62 -5.67 6.92
N LYS A 265 33.64 -5.23 6.16
CA LYS A 265 34.99 -5.28 6.69
C LYS A 265 34.85 -4.62 8.04
N GLU A 266 35.03 -5.39 9.10
CA GLU A 266 35.13 -4.86 10.45
C GLU A 266 35.88 -3.53 10.30
N GLU A 267 35.21 -2.40 10.54
CA GLU A 267 35.94 -1.25 11.00
C GLU A 267 36.62 -1.80 12.24
N LYS A 268 37.90 -2.16 12.11
CA LYS A 268 38.70 -2.62 13.22
C LYS A 268 38.43 -1.60 14.30
N LYS A 269 37.68 -2.00 15.34
CA LYS A 269 37.73 -1.37 16.64
C LYS A 269 39.22 -1.09 16.85
N PRO A 270 39.63 0.18 17.04
CA PRO A 270 41.04 0.56 16.93
C PRO A 270 41.85 -0.50 17.63
N GLU A 271 42.70 -1.15 16.84
CA GLU A 271 43.57 -2.25 17.21
C GLU A 271 44.07 -1.98 18.63
N GLN A 272 43.93 -2.97 19.53
CA GLN A 272 44.24 -2.85 20.95
C GLN A 272 45.66 -2.29 21.15
N VAL A 273 45.79 -0.97 21.16
CA VAL A 273 46.94 -0.26 21.71
C VAL A 273 46.78 -0.43 23.21
N ALA A 274 47.76 -1.09 23.83
CA ALA A 274 47.93 -1.37 25.26
C ALA A 274 46.90 -0.65 26.15
N GLU A 275 46.10 -1.43 26.89
CA GLU A 275 45.02 -0.98 27.79
C GLU A 275 45.32 0.36 28.46
N LYS A 276 44.90 1.45 27.80
CA LYS A 276 45.06 2.80 28.34
C LYS A 276 44.15 2.89 29.56
N VAL A 277 44.74 3.14 30.72
CA VAL A 277 43.97 3.42 31.94
C VAL A 277 43.49 4.86 31.84
N TYR A 278 42.18 5.03 31.75
CA TYR A 278 41.54 6.33 31.66
C TYR A 278 41.22 6.89 33.05
N HIS A 279 41.46 8.18 33.25
CA HIS A 279 41.26 8.89 34.50
C HIS A 279 40.31 10.08 34.31
N ARG A 280 39.40 10.27 35.28
CA ARG A 280 38.51 11.44 35.32
C ARG A 280 39.25 12.63 35.94
N GLY A 281 39.33 13.73 35.20
CA GLY A 281 39.94 14.98 35.66
C GLY A 281 39.01 15.81 36.57
N PRO A 282 39.56 16.76 37.36
CA PRO A 282 38.79 17.56 38.33
C PRO A 282 37.74 18.49 37.70
N LYS A 283 37.82 18.74 36.37
CA LYS A 283 36.81 19.49 35.60
C LYS A 283 35.90 18.59 34.75
N GLY A 284 35.89 17.28 35.02
CA GLY A 284 35.02 16.31 34.36
C GLY A 284 35.42 15.87 32.94
N GLY A 285 36.63 16.20 32.49
CA GLY A 285 37.21 15.65 31.25
C GLY A 285 37.85 14.28 31.48
N CYS A 286 37.93 13.45 30.45
CA CYS A 286 38.63 12.16 30.50
C CYS A 286 40.04 12.30 29.92
N TYR A 287 41.02 11.58 30.47
CA TYR A 287 42.39 11.57 29.95
C TYR A 287 43.10 10.25 30.25
N TYR A 288 44.19 9.95 29.54
CA TYR A 288 45.12 8.87 29.86
C TYR A 288 46.56 9.40 29.89
N PHE A 289 47.50 8.60 30.40
CA PHE A 289 48.93 8.93 30.36
C PHE A 289 49.59 8.29 29.14
N THR A 290 50.33 9.09 28.35
CA THR A 290 51.16 8.57 27.26
C THR A 290 52.38 7.81 27.81
N ASP A 291 53.10 7.08 26.97
CA ASP A 291 54.35 6.40 27.37
C ASP A 291 55.44 7.35 27.89
N LYS A 292 55.29 8.66 27.63
CA LYS A 292 56.15 9.74 28.12
C LYS A 292 55.68 10.34 29.45
N GLY A 293 54.58 9.83 30.02
CA GLY A 293 53.98 10.34 31.25
C GLY A 293 53.17 11.63 31.09
N GLU A 294 52.85 12.03 29.85
CA GLU A 294 52.06 13.24 29.57
C GLU A 294 50.56 12.93 29.57
N LYS A 295 49.74 13.90 29.96
CA LYS A 295 48.27 13.75 29.94
C LYS A 295 47.71 14.08 28.57
N GLU A 296 46.97 13.15 27.99
CA GLU A 296 46.22 13.38 26.76
C GLU A 296 44.74 13.27 27.02
N TYR A 297 44.00 14.36 26.75
CA TYR A 297 42.57 14.44 27.00
C TYR A 297 41.76 13.84 25.85
N VAL A 298 40.74 13.08 26.21
CA VAL A 298 39.85 12.36 25.29
C VAL A 298 38.39 12.62 25.63
N ASP A 299 37.48 12.11 24.78
CA ASP A 299 36.05 12.22 24.99
C ASP A 299 35.61 11.64 26.34
N LYS A 300 34.57 12.21 26.95
CA LYS A 300 34.09 11.79 28.27
C LYS A 300 33.60 10.34 28.32
N GLY A 301 33.18 9.78 27.18
CA GLY A 301 32.71 8.39 27.07
C GLY A 301 33.78 7.33 27.36
N PHE A 302 35.07 7.71 27.41
CA PHE A 302 36.17 6.80 27.75
C PHE A 302 36.38 6.60 29.26
N CYS A 303 35.84 7.49 30.09
CA CYS A 303 35.90 7.39 31.54
C CYS A 303 34.50 7.08 32.09
N GLY A 304 34.19 5.78 32.19
CA GLY A 304 32.95 5.28 32.85
C GLY A 304 32.73 5.88 34.22
#